data_AF-A0A6L6EJK3-F1
#
_entry.id   AF-A0A6L6EJK3-F1
#
_cell.length_a   1.000
_cell.length_b   1.000
_cell.length_c   1.000
_cell.angle_alpha   90.00
_cell.angle_beta   90.00
_cell.angle_gamma   90.00
#
_symmetry.space_group_name_H-M   'P 1'
#
loop_
_entity.id
_entity.type
_entity.pdbx_description
1 polymer ?
#
loop_
_entity_poly.entity_id
_entity_poly.type
_entity_poly.pdbx_seq_one_letter_code
_entity_poly.pdbx_strand_id
1 'polypeptide(L)'
;MSFNRQPNLPNRRGPFVITAVIVGVIIVALISMSGFYADWLWFRSVSFTNVWKTTLETKAFLFVTFGLATSLIIIANVIIAFRRRPMYAPMNVEADNLERYRGQIEPIRRLVTSGLAVALFYFAGSGGSQLWASWLLFKNSTLFGVKDP
;
A
#
# COMPACT_ATOMS: atom_id res chain seq x y z
N MET A 1 53.51 23.81 6.72
CA MET A 1 52.06 23.67 6.45
C MET A 1 51.57 22.36 7.06
N SER A 2 51.10 22.39 8.30
CA SER A 2 50.51 21.21 8.96
C SER A 2 49.02 21.17 8.66
N PHE A 3 48.56 20.12 8.00
CA PHE A 3 47.15 19.90 7.71
C PHE A 3 46.43 19.48 9.00
N ASN A 4 45.71 20.44 9.60
CA ASN A 4 44.79 20.17 10.70
C ASN A 4 43.58 19.40 10.16
N ARG A 5 43.60 18.06 10.24
CA ARG A 5 42.41 17.24 9.95
C ARG A 5 41.51 17.25 11.18
N GLN A 6 40.47 18.08 11.15
CA GLN A 6 39.38 17.93 12.10
C GLN A 6 38.73 16.55 11.89
N PRO A 7 38.54 15.75 12.95
CA PRO A 7 37.78 14.52 12.84
C PRO A 7 36.32 14.86 12.56
N ASN A 8 35.80 14.45 11.40
CA ASN A 8 34.36 14.38 11.17
C ASN A 8 33.79 13.37 12.17
N LEU A 9 33.27 13.84 13.30
CA LEU A 9 32.55 12.98 14.24
C LEU A 9 31.35 12.39 13.49
N PRO A 10 31.23 11.05 13.39
CA PRO A 10 30.05 10.46 12.77
C PRO A 10 28.84 10.95 13.56
N ASN A 11 27.88 11.58 12.86
CA ASN A 11 26.59 11.97 13.42
C ASN A 11 25.83 10.70 13.83
N ARG A 12 26.16 10.18 15.01
CA ARG A 12 25.45 9.08 15.64
C ARG A 12 24.09 9.63 16.02
N ARG A 13 23.12 9.53 15.10
CA ARG A 13 21.69 9.66 15.42
C ARG A 13 21.44 8.69 16.58
N GLY A 14 21.43 9.21 17.80
CA GLY A 14 21.33 8.40 19.00
C GLY A 14 20.04 7.58 18.99
N PRO A 15 19.94 6.53 19.83
CA PRO A 15 18.75 5.68 19.93
C PRO A 15 17.44 6.44 20.10
N PHE A 16 17.50 7.69 20.59
CA PHE A 16 16.39 8.62 20.72
C PHE A 16 15.47 8.73 19.49
N VAL A 17 16.03 8.76 18.26
CA VAL A 17 15.18 8.86 17.06
C VAL A 17 14.33 7.60 16.90
N ILE A 18 14.93 6.43 17.11
CA ILE A 18 14.23 5.13 17.00
C ILE A 18 13.18 5.03 18.11
N THR A 19 13.54 5.36 19.36
CA THR A 19 12.60 5.38 20.49
C THR A 19 11.44 6.34 20.24
N ALA A 20 11.71 7.56 19.75
CA ALA A 20 10.66 8.54 19.44
C ALA A 20 9.73 8.05 18.33
N VAL A 21 10.25 7.39 17.29
CA VAL A 21 9.43 6.77 16.24
C VAL A 21 8.55 5.67 16.81
N ILE A 22 9.10 4.76 17.63
CA ILE A 22 8.32 3.67 18.25
C ILE A 22 7.22 4.25 19.13
N VAL A 23 7.52 5.22 19.99
CA VAL A 23 6.54 5.89 20.85
C VAL A 23 5.48 6.59 20.01
N GLY A 24 5.87 7.29 18.94
CA GLY A 24 4.94 7.93 18.01
C GLY A 24 3.98 6.94 17.35
N VAL A 25 4.50 5.79 16.87
CA VAL A 25 3.68 4.71 16.30
C VAL A 25 2.70 4.17 17.33
N ILE A 26 3.14 3.95 18.57
CA ILE A 26 2.27 3.47 19.66
C ILE A 26 1.16 4.48 19.94
N ILE A 27 1.49 5.78 20.04
CA ILE A 27 0.49 6.83 20.28
C ILE A 27 -0.54 6.86 19.15
N VAL A 28 -0.12 6.86 17.89
CA VAL A 28 -1.02 6.84 16.74
C VAL A 28 -1.89 5.58 16.74
N ALA A 29 -1.32 4.42 17.04
CA ALA A 29 -2.06 3.17 17.15
C ALA A 29 -3.11 3.21 18.27
N LEU A 30 -2.75 3.72 19.46
CA LEU A 30 -3.67 3.85 20.60
C LEU A 30 -4.82 4.81 20.29
N ILE A 31 -4.53 5.97 19.71
CA ILE A 31 -5.57 6.94 19.31
C ILE A 31 -6.51 6.33 18.28
N SER A 32 -5.96 5.66 17.26
CA SER A 32 -6.75 5.03 16.20
C SER A 32 -7.64 3.91 16.74
N MET A 33 -7.10 3.07 17.63
CA MET A 33 -7.85 1.98 18.26
C MET A 33 -8.95 2.50 19.19
N SER A 34 -8.66 3.57 19.94
CA SER A 34 -9.63 4.23 20.82
C SER A 34 -10.79 4.81 20.02
N GLY A 35 -10.53 5.53 18.93
CA GLY A 35 -11.56 6.06 18.04
C GLY A 35 -12.46 4.97 17.47
N PHE A 36 -11.86 3.88 16.97
CA PHE A 36 -12.60 2.74 16.45
C PHE A 36 -13.53 2.10 17.50
N TYR A 37 -13.05 1.92 18.72
CA TYR A 37 -13.84 1.34 19.82
C TYR A 37 -14.94 2.29 20.30
N ALA A 38 -14.65 3.59 20.39
CA ALA A 38 -15.62 4.61 20.75
C ALA A 38 -16.76 4.68 19.73
N ASP A 39 -16.45 4.65 18.43
CA ASP A 39 -17.45 4.60 17.36
C ASP A 39 -18.35 3.36 17.51
N TRP A 40 -17.75 2.19 17.71
CA TRP A 40 -18.52 0.95 17.90
C TRP A 40 -19.46 1.03 19.10
N LEU A 41 -18.98 1.53 20.24
CA LEU A 41 -19.78 1.70 21.46
C LEU A 41 -20.91 2.71 21.25
N TRP A 42 -20.63 3.80 20.52
CA TRP A 42 -21.62 4.81 20.17
C TRP A 42 -22.72 4.22 19.27
N PHE A 43 -22.38 3.52 18.19
CA PHE A 43 -23.37 2.87 17.32
C PHE A 43 -24.18 1.81 18.06
N ARG A 44 -23.59 1.15 19.06
CA ARG A 44 -24.29 0.22 19.94
C ARG A 44 -25.27 0.92 20.87
N SER A 45 -24.93 2.08 21.42
CA SER A 45 -25.83 2.80 22.35
C SER A 45 -27.10 3.30 21.65
N VAL A 46 -27.00 3.66 20.37
CA VAL A 46 -28.14 4.11 19.54
C VAL A 46 -28.82 2.97 18.77
N SER A 47 -28.48 1.70 19.04
CA SER A 47 -29.02 0.52 18.32
C SER A 47 -28.80 0.50 16.80
N PHE A 48 -27.84 1.26 16.28
CA PHE A 48 -27.46 1.30 14.86
C PHE A 48 -26.20 0.49 14.54
N THR A 49 -25.90 -0.56 15.33
CA THR A 49 -24.73 -1.43 15.11
C THR A 49 -24.69 -2.04 13.71
N ASN A 50 -25.85 -2.30 13.09
CA ASN A 50 -25.92 -2.83 11.72
C ASN A 50 -25.36 -1.85 10.67
N VAL A 51 -25.55 -0.53 10.87
CA VAL A 51 -25.02 0.50 9.96
C VAL A 51 -23.50 0.55 10.03
N TRP A 52 -22.94 0.48 11.24
CA TRP A 52 -21.50 0.42 11.46
C TRP A 52 -20.87 -0.81 10.79
N LYS A 53 -21.46 -2.00 11.00
CA LYS A 53 -21.01 -3.25 10.36
C LYS A 53 -21.07 -3.14 8.84
N THR A 54 -22.20 -2.72 8.28
CA THR A 54 -22.39 -2.58 6.83
C THR A 54 -21.37 -1.60 6.23
N THR A 55 -21.11 -0.48 6.90
CA THR A 55 -20.14 0.51 6.46
C THR A 55 -18.72 -0.06 6.48
N LEU A 56 -18.34 -0.75 7.55
CA LEU A 56 -17.01 -1.34 7.69
C LEU A 56 -16.77 -2.46 6.67
N GLU A 57 -17.75 -3.35 6.50
CA GLU A 57 -17.72 -4.42 5.51
C GLU A 57 -17.63 -3.86 4.08
N THR A 58 -18.39 -2.81 3.77
CA THR A 58 -18.34 -2.16 2.46
C THR A 58 -16.97 -1.54 2.20
N LYS A 59 -16.40 -0.81 3.17
CA LYS A 59 -15.06 -0.24 3.07
C LYS A 59 -14.00 -1.32 2.85
N ALA A 60 -14.07 -2.43 3.61
CA ALA A 60 -13.16 -3.56 3.46
C ALA A 60 -13.31 -4.25 2.09
N PHE A 61 -14.55 -4.46 1.64
CA PHE A 61 -14.85 -5.05 0.34
C PHE A 61 -14.28 -4.21 -0.80
N LEU A 62 -14.50 -2.89 -0.78
CA LEU A 62 -13.98 -1.99 -1.81
C LEU A 62 -12.45 -1.89 -1.75
N PHE A 63 -11.86 -1.86 -0.55
CA PHE A 63 -10.42 -1.88 -0.39
C PHE A 63 -9.78 -3.10 -1.07
N VAL A 64 -10.30 -4.29 -0.79
CA VAL A 64 -9.78 -5.53 -1.38
C VAL A 64 -10.05 -5.57 -2.88
N THR A 65 -11.25 -5.20 -3.32
CA THR A 65 -11.64 -5.29 -4.73
C THR A 65 -10.81 -4.35 -5.61
N PHE A 66 -10.74 -3.06 -5.27
CA PHE A 66 -9.96 -2.09 -6.03
C PHE A 66 -8.46 -2.31 -5.91
N GLY A 67 -7.99 -2.69 -4.72
CA GLY A 67 -6.59 -3.03 -4.47
C GLY A 67 -6.14 -4.21 -5.34
N LEU A 68 -6.89 -5.33 -5.30
CA LEU A 68 -6.57 -6.52 -6.08
C LEU A 68 -6.70 -6.24 -7.57
N ALA A 69 -7.81 -5.67 -8.02
CA ALA A 69 -8.03 -5.40 -9.44
C ALA A 69 -6.91 -4.56 -10.04
N THR A 70 -6.56 -3.43 -9.40
CA THR A 70 -5.53 -2.52 -9.91
C THR A 70 -4.14 -3.14 -9.86
N SER A 71 -3.77 -3.72 -8.72
CA SER A 71 -2.44 -4.33 -8.55
C SER A 71 -2.24 -5.50 -9.52
N LEU A 72 -3.23 -6.37 -9.66
CA LEU A 72 -3.17 -7.53 -10.55
C LEU A 72 -3.07 -7.10 -12.00
N ILE A 73 -3.88 -6.14 -12.47
CA ILE A 73 -3.83 -5.63 -13.84
C ILE A 73 -2.44 -5.07 -14.18
N ILE A 74 -1.89 -4.22 -13.30
CA ILE A 74 -0.59 -3.58 -13.54
C ILE A 74 0.54 -4.61 -13.52
N ILE A 75 0.59 -5.45 -12.48
CA ILE A 75 1.66 -6.43 -12.32
C ILE A 75 1.59 -7.52 -13.40
N ALA A 76 0.40 -7.96 -13.79
CA ALA A 76 0.23 -8.88 -14.92
C ALA A 76 0.79 -8.25 -16.21
N ASN A 77 0.50 -6.98 -16.48
CA ASN A 77 1.06 -6.26 -17.63
C ASN A 77 2.59 -6.21 -17.57
N VAL A 78 3.16 -5.88 -16.42
CA VAL A 78 4.62 -5.84 -16.20
C VAL A 78 5.25 -7.21 -16.47
N ILE A 79 4.69 -8.29 -15.91
CA ILE A 79 5.18 -9.65 -16.11
C ILE A 79 5.10 -10.05 -17.58
N ILE A 80 3.98 -9.77 -18.26
CA ILE A 80 3.80 -10.08 -19.68
C ILE A 80 4.81 -9.31 -20.53
N ALA A 81 5.00 -8.02 -20.28
CA ALA A 81 5.94 -7.18 -21.01
C ALA A 81 7.37 -7.71 -20.89
N PHE A 82 7.76 -8.13 -19.69
CA PHE A 82 9.07 -8.72 -19.48
C PHE A 82 9.23 -10.11 -20.11
N ARG A 83 8.18 -10.92 -20.16
CA ARG A 83 8.21 -12.25 -20.79
C ARG A 83 8.28 -12.16 -22.32
N ARG A 84 7.77 -11.08 -22.92
CA ARG A 84 7.72 -10.89 -24.37
C ARG A 84 8.91 -10.14 -24.95
N ARG A 85 9.89 -9.69 -24.16
CA ARG A 85 11.10 -9.05 -24.70
C ARG A 85 11.95 -10.06 -25.47
N PRO A 86 12.17 -9.89 -26.80
CA PRO A 86 13.17 -10.67 -27.54
C PRO A 86 14.55 -10.30 -26.99
N MET A 87 15.33 -11.31 -26.61
CA MET A 87 16.71 -11.13 -26.16
C MET A 87 17.57 -10.71 -27.35
N TYR A 88 17.91 -9.42 -27.47
CA TYR A 88 19.02 -8.99 -28.32
C TYR A 88 20.32 -9.31 -27.58
N ALA A 89 20.94 -10.44 -27.90
CA ALA A 89 22.27 -10.79 -27.41
C ALA A 89 23.30 -10.46 -28.50
N PRO A 90 24.22 -9.51 -28.31
CA PRO A 90 25.52 -9.59 -28.93
C PRO A 90 26.30 -10.71 -28.23
N MET A 91 26.70 -11.72 -28.99
CA MET A 91 27.62 -12.77 -28.56
C MET A 91 29.01 -12.16 -28.33
N ASN A 92 29.45 -12.02 -27.08
CA ASN A 92 30.87 -11.86 -26.77
C ASN A 92 31.23 -12.49 -25.41
N VAL A 93 32.45 -12.98 -25.34
CA VAL A 93 32.97 -13.91 -24.32
C VAL A 93 33.17 -13.24 -22.93
N GLU A 94 32.76 -11.99 -22.75
CA GLU A 94 32.70 -11.28 -21.46
C GLU A 94 31.48 -11.66 -20.60
N ALA A 95 30.56 -12.47 -21.15
CA ALA A 95 29.30 -12.88 -20.51
C ALA A 95 29.47 -13.75 -19.23
N ASP A 96 30.65 -14.35 -19.02
CA ASP A 96 30.91 -15.30 -17.92
C ASP A 96 31.04 -14.59 -16.54
N ASN A 97 31.59 -13.36 -16.52
CA ASN A 97 31.59 -12.51 -15.32
C ASN A 97 30.21 -11.86 -15.05
N LEU A 98 29.38 -11.74 -16.08
CA LEU A 98 28.01 -11.21 -16.01
C LEU A 98 27.01 -12.23 -15.44
N GLU A 99 27.28 -13.53 -15.52
CA GLU A 99 26.43 -14.57 -14.91
C GLU A 99 26.42 -14.53 -13.39
N ARG A 100 27.55 -14.17 -12.75
CA ARG A 100 27.61 -13.87 -11.31
C ARG A 100 26.79 -12.64 -10.92
N TYR A 101 26.71 -11.63 -11.79
CA TYR A 101 25.84 -10.46 -11.57
C TYR A 101 24.37 -10.79 -11.80
N ARG A 102 24.03 -11.63 -12.79
CA ARG A 102 22.66 -12.09 -13.04
C ARG A 102 22.10 -12.87 -11.86
N GLY A 103 22.89 -13.79 -11.27
CA GLY A 103 22.48 -14.57 -10.10
C GLY A 103 22.19 -13.74 -8.84
N GLN A 104 22.75 -12.53 -8.71
CA GLN A 104 22.46 -11.61 -7.59
C GLN A 104 21.31 -10.64 -7.86
N ILE A 105 21.04 -10.30 -9.12
CA ILE A 105 20.01 -9.32 -9.51
C ILE A 105 18.61 -9.95 -9.60
N GLU A 106 18.54 -11.23 -9.95
CA GLU A 106 17.28 -11.98 -10.07
C GLU A 106 16.40 -12.00 -8.79
N PRO A 107 16.93 -12.19 -7.57
CA PRO A 107 16.12 -12.15 -6.34
C PRO A 107 15.58 -10.75 -6.04
N ILE A 108 16.38 -9.69 -6.27
CA ILE A 108 15.97 -8.30 -6.03
C ILE A 108 14.80 -7.93 -6.94
N ARG A 109 14.82 -8.36 -8.21
CA ARG A 109 13.74 -8.08 -9.15
C ARG A 109 12.39 -8.65 -8.68
N ARG A 110 12.38 -9.87 -8.15
CA ARG A 110 11.17 -10.49 -7.60
C ARG A 110 10.69 -9.74 -6.36
N LEU A 111 11.60 -9.35 -5.47
CA LEU A 111 11.28 -8.55 -4.27
C LEU A 111 10.71 -7.17 -4.63
N VAL A 112 11.31 -6.46 -5.58
CA VAL A 112 10.84 -5.15 -6.05
C VAL A 112 9.47 -5.27 -6.70
N THR A 113 9.25 -6.29 -7.54
CA THR A 113 7.94 -6.51 -8.18
C THR A 113 6.86 -6.80 -7.15
N SER A 114 7.15 -7.66 -6.17
CA SER A 114 6.22 -7.93 -5.05
C SER A 114 5.98 -6.70 -4.19
N GLY A 115 7.02 -5.92 -3.87
CA GLY A 115 6.89 -4.66 -3.11
C GLY A 115 6.03 -3.64 -3.85
N LEU A 116 6.21 -3.51 -5.16
CA LEU A 116 5.36 -2.68 -6.03
C LEU A 116 3.91 -3.18 -6.04
N ALA A 117 3.69 -4.49 -6.12
CA ALA A 117 2.36 -5.08 -6.07
C ALA A 117 1.62 -4.74 -4.77
N VAL A 118 2.31 -4.86 -3.62
CA VAL A 118 1.75 -4.51 -2.31
C VAL A 118 1.48 -3.02 -2.19
N ALA A 119 2.39 -2.17 -2.66
CA ALA A 119 2.20 -0.72 -2.67
C ALA A 119 0.99 -0.32 -3.51
N LEU A 120 0.89 -0.84 -4.75
CA LEU A 120 -0.25 -0.59 -5.63
C LEU A 120 -1.56 -1.07 -5.02
N PHE A 121 -1.56 -2.27 -4.42
CA PHE A 121 -2.72 -2.81 -3.72
C PHE A 121 -3.18 -1.87 -2.59
N TYR A 122 -2.24 -1.43 -1.76
CA TYR A 122 -2.53 -0.55 -0.63
C TYR A 122 -3.08 0.80 -1.06
N PHE A 123 -2.45 1.47 -2.04
CA PHE A 123 -2.88 2.79 -2.50
C PHE A 123 -4.20 2.73 -3.26
N ALA A 124 -4.35 1.78 -4.19
CA ALA A 124 -5.60 1.61 -4.94
C ALA A 124 -6.76 1.18 -4.03
N GLY A 125 -6.51 0.27 -3.09
CA GLY A 125 -7.50 -0.14 -2.11
C GLY A 125 -7.91 1.01 -1.19
N SER A 126 -6.96 1.81 -0.71
CA SER A 126 -7.25 2.98 0.13
C SER A 126 -8.13 3.99 -0.61
N GLY A 127 -7.87 4.25 -1.89
CA GLY A 127 -8.71 5.10 -2.73
C GLY A 127 -10.12 4.51 -2.94
N GLY A 128 -10.22 3.21 -3.24
CA GLY A 128 -11.50 2.52 -3.41
C GLY A 128 -12.37 2.52 -2.15
N SER A 129 -11.76 2.33 -0.97
CA SER A 129 -12.45 2.34 0.32
C SER A 129 -13.16 3.66 0.62
N GLN A 130 -12.66 4.79 0.09
CA GLN A 130 -13.29 6.10 0.27
C GLN A 130 -14.63 6.23 -0.48
N LEU A 131 -14.88 5.39 -1.49
CA LEU A 131 -16.09 5.41 -2.32
C LEU A 131 -17.26 4.62 -1.72
N TRP A 132 -17.16 4.19 -0.46
CA TRP A 132 -18.18 3.37 0.22
C TRP A 132 -19.58 4.00 0.18
N ALA A 133 -19.70 5.31 0.36
CA ALA A 133 -20.97 6.01 0.34
C ALA A 133 -21.59 5.99 -1.06
N SER A 134 -20.82 6.34 -2.10
CA SER A 134 -21.24 6.29 -3.50
C SER A 134 -21.62 4.87 -3.92
N TRP A 135 -20.87 3.86 -3.46
CA TRP A 135 -21.19 2.46 -3.72
C TRP A 135 -22.51 2.04 -3.08
N LEU A 136 -22.76 2.40 -1.82
CA LEU A 136 -24.02 2.10 -1.16
C LEU A 136 -25.20 2.81 -1.83
N LEU A 137 -25.03 4.07 -2.25
CA LEU A 137 -26.05 4.81 -3.00
C LEU A 137 -26.34 4.16 -4.35
N PHE A 138 -25.30 3.74 -5.08
CA PHE A 138 -25.44 3.01 -6.34
C PHE A 138 -26.19 1.70 -6.15
N LYS A 139 -25.80 0.89 -5.15
CA LYS A 139 -26.39 -0.42 -4.85
C LYS A 139 -27.83 -0.34 -4.35
N ASN A 140 -28.19 0.71 -3.62
CA ASN A 140 -29.52 0.90 -3.05
C ASN A 140 -30.34 1.97 -3.80
N SER A 141 -30.01 2.23 -5.08
CA SER A 141 -30.72 3.22 -5.90
C SER A 141 -32.16 2.76 -6.19
N THR A 142 -33.10 3.71 -6.14
CA THR A 142 -34.52 3.51 -6.51
C THR A 142 -34.89 4.46 -7.63
N LEU A 143 -35.91 4.10 -8.42
CA LEU A 143 -36.44 4.97 -9.48
C LEU A 143 -37.11 6.19 -8.83
N PHE A 144 -36.54 7.38 -9.04
CA PHE A 144 -37.18 8.64 -8.69
C PHE A 144 -38.23 8.96 -9.76
N GLY A 145 -39.50 8.68 -9.43
CA GLY A 145 -40.64 8.76 -10.36
C GLY A 145 -41.52 9.99 -10.22
N VAL A 146 -41.11 11.03 -9.49
CA VAL A 146 -41.88 12.27 -9.37
C VAL A 146 -41.10 13.38 -10.04
N LYS A 147 -41.64 13.86 -11.16
CA LYS A 147 -41.26 15.17 -11.72
C LYS A 147 -41.53 16.19 -10.62
N ASP A 148 -40.49 16.82 -10.09
CA ASP A 148 -40.69 18.05 -9.32
C ASP A 148 -41.44 19.04 -10.25
N PRO A 149 -42.58 19.60 -9.80
CA PRO A 149 -43.38 20.52 -10.59
C PRO A 149 -42.63 21.81 -10.94
#